data_AF-A0AB35NDW9-F1
#
_entry.id   AF-A0AB35NDW9-F1
#
_cell.length_a   1.000
_cell.length_b   1.000
_cell.length_c   1.000
_cell.angle_alpha   90.00
_cell.angle_beta   90.00
_cell.angle_gamma   90.00
#
_symmetry.space_group_name_H-M   'P 1'
#
loop_
_entity.id
_entity.type
_entity.pdbx_description
1 polymer ?
#
loop_
_entity_poly.entity_id
_entity_poly.type
_entity_poly.pdbx_seq_one_letter_code
_entity_poly.pdbx_strand_id
1 'polypeptide(L)'
;MSEQESAAVVFTEDDFAKMTVFKRFEGGTVYTFDTDTQFLVVVDESTMAFLLEEESDDMQFIKCTAFATAEARLAYLQAKYPSSENDAPDF
;
A
#
# COMPACT_ATOMS: atom_id res chain seq x y z
N MET A 1 23.82 -9.01 -17.36
CA MET A 1 23.18 -8.77 -16.06
C MET A 1 22.16 -7.68 -16.32
N SER A 2 20.88 -8.00 -16.30
CA SER A 2 19.85 -6.98 -16.52
C SER A 2 19.66 -6.23 -15.22
N GLU A 3 20.13 -4.99 -15.17
CA GLU A 3 19.77 -4.04 -14.13
C GLU A 3 18.26 -3.80 -14.29
N GLN A 4 17.45 -4.43 -13.44
CA GLN A 4 16.07 -4.03 -13.26
C GLN A 4 16.11 -2.71 -12.49
N GLU A 5 16.10 -1.60 -13.22
CA GLU A 5 15.78 -0.29 -12.70
C GLU A 5 14.40 -0.41 -12.03
N SER A 6 14.39 -0.49 -10.71
CA SER A 6 13.16 -0.43 -9.92
C SER A 6 12.70 1.01 -10.00
N ALA A 7 11.94 1.36 -11.05
CA ALA A 7 11.29 2.65 -11.15
C ALA A 7 10.47 2.84 -9.86
N ALA A 8 10.86 3.82 -9.04
CA ALA A 8 10.08 4.21 -7.88
C ALA A 8 8.70 4.61 -8.42
N VAL A 9 7.68 3.81 -8.10
CA VAL A 9 6.31 4.12 -8.50
C VAL A 9 5.89 5.33 -7.67
N VAL A 10 5.88 6.50 -8.29
CA VAL A 10 5.41 7.73 -7.66
C VAL A 10 3.89 7.74 -7.78
N PHE A 11 3.20 7.70 -6.65
CA PHE A 11 1.75 7.87 -6.59
C PHE A 11 1.43 9.33 -6.29
N THR A 12 0.49 9.89 -7.03
CA THR A 12 -0.08 11.22 -6.77
C THR A 12 -1.33 11.09 -5.89
N GLU A 13 -1.80 12.18 -5.29
CA GLU A 13 -3.06 12.21 -4.54
C GLU A 13 -4.26 11.74 -5.40
N ASP A 14 -4.25 12.08 -6.69
CA ASP A 14 -5.26 11.66 -7.66
C ASP A 14 -5.24 10.14 -7.93
N ASP A 15 -4.10 9.48 -7.72
CA ASP A 15 -4.00 8.02 -7.85
C ASP A 15 -4.64 7.33 -6.66
N PHE A 16 -4.39 7.82 -5.44
CA PHE A 16 -5.01 7.30 -4.22
C PHE A 16 -6.53 7.45 -4.23
N ALA A 17 -7.06 8.53 -4.81
CA ALA A 17 -8.50 8.74 -4.96
C ALA A 17 -9.20 7.65 -5.80
N LYS A 18 -8.47 6.95 -6.66
CA LYS A 18 -8.99 5.84 -7.49
C LYS A 18 -8.82 4.47 -6.84
N MET A 19 -8.08 4.39 -5.72
CA MET A 19 -7.83 3.13 -5.02
C MET A 19 -8.92 2.84 -4.00
N THR A 20 -9.12 1.55 -3.72
CA THR A 20 -10.03 1.11 -2.67
C THR A 20 -9.27 0.97 -1.37
N VAL A 21 -9.76 1.60 -0.29
CA VAL A 21 -9.18 1.41 1.04
C VAL A 21 -9.51 0.00 1.53
N PHE A 22 -8.47 -0.79 1.79
CA PHE A 22 -8.61 -2.12 2.38
C PHE A 22 -8.62 -2.06 3.91
N LYS A 23 -7.70 -1.31 4.52
CA LYS A 23 -7.60 -1.18 5.98
C LYS A 23 -6.88 0.12 6.37
N ARG A 24 -7.32 0.75 7.46
CA ARG A 24 -6.61 1.86 8.11
C ARG A 24 -6.01 1.39 9.43
N PHE A 25 -4.84 1.90 9.78
CA PHE A 25 -4.16 1.64 11.05
C PHE A 25 -3.41 2.89 11.50
N GLU A 26 -2.95 2.92 12.75
CA GLU A 26 -2.30 4.10 13.34
C GLU A 26 -1.08 4.58 12.55
N GLY A 27 -0.35 3.66 11.92
CA GLY A 27 0.83 3.95 11.10
C GLY A 27 0.56 4.19 9.62
N GLY A 28 -0.68 4.11 9.13
CA GLY A 28 -0.92 4.25 7.70
C GLY A 28 -2.23 3.68 7.15
N THR A 29 -2.32 3.64 5.83
CA THR A 29 -3.48 3.10 5.10
C THR A 29 -3.02 2.06 4.07
N VAL A 30 -3.72 0.94 4.03
CA VAL A 30 -3.57 -0.10 3.00
C VAL A 30 -4.65 0.10 1.96
N TYR A 31 -4.23 0.27 0.71
CA TYR A 31 -5.07 0.39 -0.47
C TYR A 31 -4.92 -0.81 -1.38
N THR A 32 -5.97 -1.10 -2.13
CA THR A 32 -5.98 -2.03 -3.25
C THR A 32 -6.33 -1.29 -4.52
N PHE A 33 -5.64 -1.65 -5.61
CA PHE A 33 -5.92 -1.11 -6.93
C PHE A 33 -5.76 -2.21 -7.97
N ASP A 34 -6.72 -2.31 -8.88
CA ASP A 34 -6.72 -3.30 -9.95
C ASP A 34 -6.42 -2.60 -11.26
N THR A 35 -5.44 -3.13 -11.99
CA THR A 35 -5.18 -2.76 -13.39
C THR A 35 -5.62 -3.90 -14.30
N ASP A 36 -5.62 -3.67 -15.61
CA ASP A 36 -5.95 -4.72 -16.59
C ASP A 36 -4.99 -5.93 -16.53
N THR A 37 -3.81 -5.77 -15.92
CA THR A 37 -2.75 -6.79 -15.92
C THR A 37 -2.28 -7.21 -14.54
N GLN A 38 -2.56 -6.44 -13.49
CA GLN A 38 -2.00 -6.64 -12.15
C GLN A 38 -2.98 -6.24 -11.05
N PHE A 39 -2.83 -6.91 -9.91
CA PHE A 39 -3.55 -6.60 -8.67
C PHE A 39 -2.55 -5.98 -7.70
N LEU A 40 -2.73 -4.71 -7.35
CA LEU A 40 -1.79 -3.96 -6.52
C LEU A 40 -2.26 -3.89 -5.06
N VAL A 41 -1.28 -3.86 -4.16
CA VAL A 41 -1.43 -3.42 -2.77
C VAL A 41 -0.49 -2.24 -2.58
N VAL A 42 -1.05 -1.11 -2.15
CA VAL A 42 -0.29 0.09 -1.83
C VAL A 42 -0.42 0.34 -0.34
N VAL A 43 0.72 0.46 0.35
CA VAL A 43 0.79 0.77 1.77
C VAL A 43 1.35 2.16 1.89
N ASP A 44 0.54 3.07 2.41
CA ASP A 44 0.93 4.45 2.68
C ASP A 44 1.16 4.62 4.18
N GLU A 45 2.43 4.76 4.56
CA GLU A 45 2.89 4.99 5.94
C GLU A 45 3.34 6.45 6.12
N SER A 46 2.98 7.35 5.20
CA SER A 46 3.39 8.76 5.23
C SER A 46 2.87 9.50 6.46
N THR A 47 1.79 9.01 7.10
CA THR A 47 1.33 9.47 8.42
C THR A 47 2.45 9.42 9.47
N MET A 48 3.37 8.45 9.37
CA MET A 48 4.50 8.33 10.28
C MET A 48 5.65 9.30 9.95
N ALA A 49 5.67 9.88 8.76
CA ALA A 49 6.73 10.80 8.35
C ALA A 49 6.79 12.05 9.25
N PHE A 50 5.66 12.48 9.82
CA PHE A 50 5.62 13.60 10.77
C PHE A 50 6.32 13.29 12.11
N LEU A 51 6.47 12.02 12.49
CA LEU A 51 7.12 11.61 13.75
C LEU A 51 8.65 11.49 13.62
N LEU A 52 9.18 11.51 12.41
CA LEU A 52 10.61 11.34 12.13
C LEU A 52 11.18 12.71 11.71
N GLU A 53 11.39 13.60 12.68
CA GLU A 53 11.83 14.99 12.43
C GLU A 53 13.23 15.14 11.79
N GLU A 54 14.08 14.10 11.75
CA GLU A 54 15.47 14.26 11.30
C GLU A 54 16.10 13.16 10.41
N GLU A 55 15.43 12.06 10.05
CA GLU A 55 16.10 11.01 9.26
C GLU A 55 15.44 10.70 7.91
N SER A 56 16.16 11.17 6.89
CA SER A 56 16.40 10.58 5.57
C SER A 56 15.46 10.96 4.42
N ASP A 57 16.02 11.78 3.52
CA ASP A 57 15.54 12.01 2.15
C ASP A 57 15.35 10.72 1.32
N ASP A 58 15.79 9.57 1.83
CA ASP A 58 15.72 8.25 1.19
C ASP A 58 14.58 7.35 1.72
N MET A 59 13.78 7.79 2.70
CA MET A 59 12.68 6.97 3.24
C MET A 59 11.47 6.93 2.31
N GLN A 60 11.22 5.75 1.72
CA GLN A 60 9.98 5.48 0.99
C GLN A 60 8.87 5.05 1.95
N PHE A 61 7.98 5.99 2.26
CA PHE A 61 6.78 5.75 3.08
C PHE A 61 5.65 5.07 2.32
N ILE A 62 5.70 5.09 0.98
CA ILE A 62 4.71 4.43 0.13
C ILE A 62 5.35 3.18 -0.47
N LYS A 63 4.76 2.02 -0.21
CA LYS A 63 5.20 0.72 -0.72
C LYS A 63 4.13 0.15 -1.64
N CYS A 64 4.52 -0.28 -2.84
CA CYS A 64 3.63 -0.97 -3.77
C CYS A 64 4.10 -2.40 -3.98
N THR A 65 3.17 -3.35 -3.85
CA THR A 65 3.39 -4.76 -4.20
C THR A 65 2.38 -5.17 -5.27
N ALA A 66 2.89 -5.68 -6.40
CA ALA A 66 2.07 -6.17 -7.50
C ALA A 66 1.91 -7.69 -7.43
N PHE A 67 0.71 -8.17 -7.74
CA PHE A 67 0.36 -9.59 -7.79
C PHE A 67 -0.23 -9.93 -9.16
N ALA A 68 0.05 -11.14 -9.63
CA ALA A 68 -0.48 -11.64 -10.90
C ALA A 68 -1.97 -12.05 -10.79
N THR A 69 -2.47 -12.35 -9.58
CA THR A 69 -3.86 -12.77 -9.36
C THR A 69 -4.46 -12.10 -8.13
N ALA A 70 -5.78 -11.89 -8.16
CA ALA A 70 -6.55 -11.36 -7.03
C ALA A 70 -6.42 -12.24 -5.78
N GLU A 71 -6.35 -13.55 -5.97
CA GLU A 71 -6.22 -14.55 -4.89
C GLU A 71 -4.87 -14.43 -4.17
N ALA A 72 -3.78 -14.28 -4.91
CA ALA A 72 -2.45 -14.09 -4.32
C ALA A 72 -2.38 -12.78 -3.53
N ARG A 73 -3.00 -11.72 -4.05
CA ARG A 73 -3.15 -10.46 -3.32
C ARG A 73 -3.94 -10.65 -2.02
N LEU A 74 -5.09 -11.31 -2.09
CA LEU A 74 -5.96 -11.49 -0.93
C LEU A 74 -5.27 -12.33 0.15
N ALA A 75 -4.58 -13.39 -0.23
CA ALA A 75 -3.79 -14.20 0.71
C ALA A 75 -2.70 -13.38 1.40
N TYR A 76 -2.00 -12.51 0.66
CA TYR A 76 -1.04 -11.57 1.23
C TYR A 76 -1.70 -10.62 2.25
N LEU A 77 -2.82 -10.00 1.87
CA LEU A 77 -3.55 -9.06 2.73
C LEU A 77 -4.03 -9.73 4.02
N GLN A 78 -4.59 -10.93 3.94
CA GLN A 78 -5.05 -11.68 5.11
C GLN A 78 -3.90 -12.09 6.04
N ALA A 79 -2.73 -12.44 5.48
CA ALA A 79 -1.57 -12.83 6.27
C ALA A 79 -0.89 -11.63 6.96
N LYS A 80 -0.81 -10.48 6.28
CA LYS A 80 -0.09 -9.29 6.74
C LYS A 80 -0.96 -8.31 7.53
N TYR A 81 -2.21 -8.17 7.13
CA TYR A 81 -3.16 -7.20 7.65
C TYR A 81 -4.45 -7.92 8.07
N PRO A 82 -4.37 -8.86 9.03
CA PRO A 82 -5.54 -9.59 9.47
C PRO A 82 -6.59 -8.61 9.99
N SER A 83 -7.86 -8.88 9.66
CA SER A 83 -9.00 -8.17 10.26
C SER A 83 -8.91 -8.32 11.76
N SER A 84 -8.80 -7.21 12.47
CA SER A 84 -8.94 -7.18 13.92
C SER A 84 -10.43 -7.22 14.22
N GLU A 85 -10.87 -7.79 15.35
CA GLU A 85 -12.29 -7.87 15.72
C GLU A 85 -13.00 -6.49 15.78
N ASN A 86 -12.26 -5.38 15.69
CA ASN A 86 -12.75 -4.00 15.67
C ASN A 86 -12.73 -3.31 14.29
N ASP A 87 -12.34 -3.97 13.19
CA ASP A 87 -12.39 -3.42 11.82
C ASP A 87 -13.82 -3.46 11.22
N ALA A 88 -14.84 -3.13 12.02
CA ALA A 88 -16.21 -3.10 11.52
C ALA A 88 -16.29 -2.09 10.35
N PRO A 89 -16.76 -2.50 9.15
CA PRO A 89 -17.00 -1.57 8.07
C PRO A 89 -18.16 -0.65 8.48
N ASP A 90 -17.87 0.65 8.63
CA ASP A 90 -18.89 1.69 8.56
C ASP A 90 -19.47 1.64 7.13
N PHE A 91 -20.63 1.00 7.00
CA PHE A 91 -21.46 0.98 5.80
C PHE A 91 -22.41 2.18 5.78
#